data_AF-A0A0C2IIB2-F1
#
_entry.id   AF-A0A0C2IIB2-F1
#
_cell.length_a   1.000
_cell.length_b   1.000
_cell.length_c   1.000
_cell.angle_alpha   90.00
_cell.angle_beta   90.00
_cell.angle_gamma   90.00
#
_symmetry.space_group_name_H-M   'P 1'
#
loop_
_entity.id
_entity.type
_entity.pdbx_description
1 polymer ?
#
loop_
_entity_poly.entity_id
_entity_poly.type
_entity_poly.pdbx_seq_one_letter_code
_entity_poly.pdbx_strand_id
1 'polypeptide(L)'
;MNYCPLKLLAILHIFLATGGCFYSNTWAVKFSQPDISEIERILKESNFRILNQITKDRLFHVICDNVSRAEKYENKEKTNELLKNEMVEWASQQYVNHRYRRFQPPNDPLFKRMWYMLNTGQSSGPAGVDIDVLPVWSQGITGKGIIISVLDDGKFHSIVKVLIIPILI
;
A
#
# COMPACT_ATOMS: atom_id res chain seq x y z
N MET A 1 -8.23 17.37 21.74
CA MET A 1 -7.92 15.93 21.55
C MET A 1 -8.70 15.47 20.33
N ASN A 2 -8.05 15.45 19.16
CA ASN A 2 -8.75 15.22 17.89
C ASN A 2 -8.66 13.74 17.54
N TYR A 3 -9.79 13.06 17.71
CA TYR A 3 -10.01 11.69 17.29
C TYR A 3 -9.95 11.60 15.76
N CYS A 4 -9.17 10.65 15.25
CA CYS A 4 -9.19 10.24 13.85
C CYS A 4 -10.54 9.54 13.60
N PRO A 5 -11.42 10.03 12.69
CA PRO A 5 -12.72 9.41 12.48
C PRO A 5 -12.54 8.15 11.62
N LEU A 6 -12.30 7.03 12.29
CA LEU A 6 -12.64 5.70 11.79
C LEU A 6 -14.15 5.48 11.95
N LYS A 7 -14.87 5.49 10.83
CA LYS A 7 -16.11 4.70 10.63
C LYS A 7 -15.77 3.83 9.41
N LEU A 8 -15.75 2.50 9.43
CA LEU A 8 -16.58 1.51 10.10
C LEU A 8 -15.78 0.18 10.22
N LEU A 9 -16.23 -0.69 11.14
CA LEU A 9 -15.86 -2.09 11.41
C LEU A 9 -14.72 -2.36 12.43
N ALA A 10 -15.19 -2.75 13.61
CA ALA A 10 -14.46 -3.23 14.78
C ALA A 10 -13.85 -4.62 14.57
N ILE A 11 -12.70 -4.89 15.21
CA ILE A 11 -12.50 -5.91 16.27
C ILE A 11 -11.03 -5.82 16.76
N LEU A 12 -10.89 -5.37 18.01
CA LEU A 12 -9.97 -5.82 19.08
C LEU A 12 -8.66 -6.56 18.69
N HIS A 13 -7.51 -5.90 18.83
CA HIS A 13 -6.53 -6.16 19.90
C HIS A 13 -5.32 -5.20 19.80
N ILE A 14 -4.90 -4.78 20.99
CA ILE A 14 -3.83 -3.89 21.40
C ILE A 14 -2.50 -4.16 20.69
N PHE A 15 -1.89 -3.12 20.11
CA PHE A 15 -0.46 -2.82 20.23
C PHE A 15 -0.23 -1.32 20.01
N LEU A 16 0.38 -0.68 21.00
CA LEU A 16 0.83 0.72 20.96
C LEU A 16 1.96 0.84 19.94
N ALA A 17 1.65 1.35 18.74
CA ALA A 17 2.64 1.92 17.85
C ALA A 17 2.47 3.44 17.87
N THR A 18 3.36 4.13 18.58
CA THR A 18 3.51 5.59 18.54
C THR A 18 4.16 6.03 17.22
N GLY A 19 3.52 5.69 16.10
CA GLY A 19 3.81 6.23 14.78
C GLY A 19 2.63 7.06 14.34
N GLY A 20 2.73 8.39 14.43
CA GLY A 20 1.65 9.29 14.03
C GLY A 20 1.24 9.05 12.58
N CYS A 21 -0.06 9.09 12.31
CA CYS A 21 -0.58 9.08 10.94
C CYS A 21 -0.19 10.41 10.28
N PHE A 22 0.71 10.38 9.30
CA PHE A 22 1.07 11.58 8.52
C PHE A 22 0.07 11.74 7.38
N TYR A 23 -0.25 12.99 7.02
CA TYR A 23 -0.97 13.32 5.81
C TYR A 23 -0.01 13.37 4.63
N SER A 24 -0.47 12.88 3.49
CA SER A 24 0.26 12.90 2.22
C SER A 24 -0.04 14.18 1.44
N ASN A 25 0.73 14.45 0.39
CA ASN A 25 0.42 15.51 -0.57
C ASN A 25 -0.63 15.11 -1.61
N THR A 26 -1.49 14.12 -1.31
CA THR A 26 -2.51 13.62 -2.24
C THR A 26 -3.90 13.63 -1.62
N TRP A 27 -4.93 13.73 -2.47
CA TRP A 27 -6.33 13.83 -2.10
C TRP A 27 -7.17 12.84 -2.90
N ALA A 28 -8.22 12.32 -2.28
CA ALA A 28 -9.32 11.70 -3.00
C ALA A 28 -10.41 12.77 -3.18
N VAL A 29 -10.88 12.93 -4.41
CA VAL A 29 -11.85 13.96 -4.78
C VAL A 29 -12.98 13.33 -5.57
N LYS A 30 -14.21 13.60 -5.15
CA LYS A 30 -15.42 13.15 -5.80
C LYS A 30 -16.08 14.34 -6.50
N PHE A 31 -16.29 14.22 -7.81
CA PHE A 31 -16.96 15.22 -8.62
C PHE A 31 -18.43 14.84 -8.86
N SER A 32 -19.28 15.84 -9.07
CA SER A 32 -20.69 15.63 -9.37
C SER A 32 -20.91 14.98 -10.74
N GLN A 33 -20.06 15.33 -11.71
CA GLN A 33 -20.14 14.85 -13.09
C GLN A 33 -18.80 14.25 -13.57
N PRO A 34 -18.84 13.25 -14.47
CA PRO A 34 -17.66 12.55 -14.99
C PRO A 34 -16.98 13.27 -16.18
N ASP A 35 -16.97 14.61 -16.23
CA ASP A 35 -16.34 15.35 -17.33
C ASP A 35 -14.86 15.59 -17.06
N ILE A 36 -13.99 14.81 -17.71
CA ILE A 36 -12.54 14.84 -17.47
C ILE A 36 -11.93 16.19 -17.85
N SER A 37 -12.36 16.81 -18.96
CA SER A 37 -11.76 18.08 -19.41
C SER A 37 -12.05 19.21 -18.44
N GLU A 38 -13.27 19.24 -17.89
CA GLU A 38 -13.64 20.21 -16.87
C GLU A 38 -12.97 19.92 -15.53
N ILE A 39 -12.87 18.64 -15.13
CA ILE A 39 -12.15 18.22 -13.92
C ILE A 39 -10.68 18.66 -13.98
N GLU A 40 -10.00 18.43 -15.11
CA GLU A 40 -8.60 18.85 -15.29
C GLU A 40 -8.44 20.36 -15.19
N ARG A 41 -9.38 21.14 -15.76
CA ARG A 41 -9.38 22.60 -15.66
C ARG A 41 -9.47 23.05 -14.19
N ILE A 42 -10.44 22.52 -13.44
CA ILE A 42 -10.66 22.85 -12.03
C ILE A 42 -9.44 22.49 -11.18
N LEU A 43 -8.91 21.26 -11.35
CA LEU A 43 -7.75 20.81 -10.61
C LEU A 43 -6.53 21.69 -10.89
N LYS A 44 -6.30 22.04 -12.16
CA LYS A 44 -5.17 22.90 -12.55
C LYS A 44 -5.28 24.30 -11.95
N GLU A 45 -6.48 24.89 -11.93
CA GLU A 45 -6.73 26.18 -11.27
C GLU A 45 -6.40 26.15 -9.77
N SER A 46 -6.67 25.01 -9.10
CA SER A 46 -6.35 24.81 -7.69
C SER A 46 -4.93 24.28 -7.43
N ASN A 47 -4.08 24.20 -8.45
CA ASN A 47 -2.72 23.62 -8.40
C ASN A 47 -2.67 22.13 -8.02
N PHE A 48 -3.63 21.36 -8.54
CA PHE A 48 -3.68 19.91 -8.47
C PHE A 48 -3.53 19.28 -9.86
N ARG A 49 -3.10 18.02 -9.87
CA ARG A 49 -3.11 17.16 -11.07
C ARG A 49 -3.69 15.80 -10.74
N ILE A 50 -4.27 15.15 -11.74
CA ILE A 50 -4.79 13.79 -11.60
C ILE A 50 -3.59 12.82 -11.52
N LEU A 51 -3.61 11.92 -10.54
CA LEU A 51 -2.71 10.76 -10.47
C LEU A 51 -3.37 9.54 -11.11
N ASN A 52 -4.58 9.22 -10.66
CA ASN A 52 -5.32 8.04 -11.08
C ASN A 52 -6.82 8.30 -10.93
N GLN A 53 -7.61 7.58 -11.71
CA GLN A 53 -9.05 7.48 -11.50
C GLN A 53 -9.33 6.26 -10.60
N ILE A 54 -10.00 6.48 -9.46
CA ILE A 54 -10.30 5.41 -8.48
C ILE A 54 -11.54 4.62 -8.90
N THR A 55 -12.56 5.33 -9.37
CA THR A 55 -13.79 4.72 -9.91
C THR A 55 -14.04 5.26 -11.30
N LYS A 56 -14.61 4.45 -12.20
CA LYS A 56 -14.86 4.81 -13.61
C LYS A 56 -15.65 6.11 -13.83
N ASP A 57 -16.32 6.63 -12.80
CA ASP A 57 -17.29 7.70 -12.99
C ASP A 57 -16.85 9.00 -12.31
N ARG A 58 -16.56 9.02 -11.00
CA ARG A 58 -16.57 10.30 -10.26
C ARG A 58 -15.48 10.50 -9.21
N LEU A 59 -14.71 9.46 -8.89
CA LEU A 59 -13.71 9.50 -7.82
C LEU A 59 -12.31 9.47 -8.40
N PHE A 60 -11.51 10.48 -8.06
CA PHE A 60 -10.16 10.69 -8.58
C PHE A 60 -9.17 10.81 -7.43
N HIS A 61 -7.98 10.24 -7.64
CA HIS A 61 -6.82 10.46 -6.81
C HIS A 61 -6.00 11.58 -7.44
N VAL A 62 -5.80 12.66 -6.70
CA VAL A 62 -5.13 13.86 -7.18
C VAL A 62 -3.97 14.22 -6.25
N ILE A 63 -3.02 15.00 -6.75
CA ILE A 63 -1.82 15.42 -6.01
C ILE A 63 -1.64 16.92 -6.15
N CYS A 64 -1.20 17.55 -5.06
CA CYS A 64 -0.74 18.93 -5.05
C CYS A 64 0.77 18.92 -4.84
N ASP A 65 1.55 19.25 -5.88
CA ASP A 65 3.01 19.17 -5.83
C ASP A 65 3.62 20.21 -4.86
N ASN A 66 2.88 21.26 -4.53
CA ASN A 66 3.31 22.32 -3.60
C ASN A 66 3.13 21.96 -2.12
N VAL A 67 2.59 20.78 -1.81
CA VAL A 67 2.41 20.28 -0.43
C VAL A 67 3.45 19.19 -0.14
N SER A 68 3.98 19.17 1.07
CA SER A 68 4.97 18.16 1.49
C SER A 68 4.35 16.75 1.45
N ARG A 69 5.14 15.77 1.04
CA ARG A 69 4.72 14.35 0.95
C ARG A 69 4.36 13.72 2.30
N ALA A 70 4.76 14.34 3.41
CA ALA A 70 4.44 13.89 4.76
C ALA A 70 4.29 15.12 5.68
N GLU A 71 3.07 15.37 6.13
CA GLU A 71 2.72 16.44 7.06
C GLU A 71 2.06 15.86 8.31
N LYS A 72 2.35 16.44 9.48
CA LYS A 72 1.76 15.98 10.74
C LYS A 72 0.28 16.37 10.88
N TYR A 73 -0.12 17.45 10.22
CA TYR A 73 -1.45 18.02 10.29
C TYR A 73 -2.09 18.02 8.91
N GLU A 74 -3.42 17.96 8.90
CA GLU A 74 -4.22 18.04 7.68
C GLU A 74 -4.11 19.45 7.06
N ASN A 75 -3.93 19.49 5.76
CA ASN A 75 -3.98 20.71 4.96
C ASN A 75 -5.44 21.04 4.60
N LYS A 76 -6.13 21.64 5.58
CA LYS A 76 -7.52 22.09 5.44
C LYS A 76 -7.68 23.21 4.43
N GLU A 77 -6.66 24.05 4.26
CA GLU A 77 -6.68 25.16 3.30
C GLU A 77 -6.87 24.63 1.88
N LYS A 78 -6.03 23.67 1.47
CA LYS A 78 -6.14 23.02 0.15
C LYS A 78 -7.41 22.22 -0.02
N THR A 79 -7.86 21.57 1.03
CA THR A 79 -9.14 20.83 1.00
C THR A 79 -10.32 21.80 0.80
N ASN A 80 -10.33 22.93 1.50
CA ASN A 80 -11.36 23.95 1.36
C ASN A 80 -11.28 24.65 -0.01
N GLU A 81 -10.09 24.82 -0.58
CA GLU A 81 -9.92 25.38 -1.93
C GLU A 81 -10.64 24.53 -2.98
N LEU A 82 -10.52 23.21 -2.91
CA LEU A 82 -11.25 22.29 -3.79
C LEU A 82 -12.77 22.39 -3.57
N LEU A 83 -13.20 22.44 -2.32
CA LEU A 83 -14.63 22.50 -1.94
C LEU A 83 -15.31 23.83 -2.29
N LYS A 84 -14.57 24.87 -2.69
CA LYS A 84 -15.17 26.12 -3.19
C LYS A 84 -15.86 25.93 -4.55
N ASN A 85 -15.44 24.93 -5.31
CA ASN A 85 -16.05 24.64 -6.60
C ASN A 85 -17.28 23.73 -6.43
N GLU A 86 -18.44 24.17 -6.90
CA GLU A 86 -19.71 23.43 -6.76
C GLU A 86 -19.70 22.05 -7.44
N MET A 87 -18.79 21.82 -8.39
CA MET A 87 -18.61 20.51 -9.02
C MET A 87 -17.93 19.49 -8.09
N VAL A 88 -17.23 19.93 -7.03
CA VAL A 88 -16.58 19.06 -6.07
C VAL A 88 -17.56 18.73 -4.93
N GLU A 89 -18.12 17.52 -4.96
CA GLU A 89 -19.04 17.05 -3.91
C GLU A 89 -18.32 16.72 -2.61
N TRP A 90 -17.07 16.24 -2.70
CA TRP A 90 -16.29 15.80 -1.55
C TRP A 90 -14.79 15.77 -1.88
N ALA A 91 -13.97 16.16 -0.91
CA ALA A 91 -12.53 16.04 -0.99
C ALA A 91 -11.96 15.64 0.38
N SER A 92 -10.95 14.79 0.39
CA SER A 92 -10.24 14.41 1.63
C SER A 92 -8.77 14.12 1.36
N GLN A 93 -7.90 14.71 2.18
CA GLN A 93 -6.46 14.46 2.12
C GLN A 93 -6.15 13.02 2.56
N GLN A 94 -5.32 12.34 1.79
CA GLN A 94 -4.96 10.95 2.06
C GLN A 94 -3.85 10.86 3.08
N TYR A 95 -3.83 9.79 3.86
CA TYR A 95 -2.78 9.50 4.81
C TYR A 95 -1.61 8.76 4.15
N VAL A 96 -0.40 9.03 4.63
CA VAL A 96 0.77 8.19 4.37
C VAL A 96 0.54 6.87 5.11
N ASN A 97 0.10 5.86 4.36
CA ASN A 97 -0.04 4.52 4.89
C ASN A 97 1.35 3.95 5.20
N HIS A 98 1.72 3.90 6.47
CA HIS A 98 2.87 3.12 6.89
C HIS A 98 2.49 1.63 6.86
N ARG A 99 2.92 0.94 5.80
CA ARG A 99 2.77 -0.52 5.72
C ARG A 99 3.78 -1.17 6.67
N TYR A 100 3.39 -1.34 7.92
CA TYR A 100 4.11 -2.25 8.81
C TYR A 100 3.96 -3.67 8.27
N ARG A 101 5.07 -4.37 8.05
CA ARG A 101 5.08 -5.80 7.76
C ARG A 101 4.45 -6.52 8.97
N ARG A 102 3.14 -6.78 8.92
CA ARG A 102 2.43 -7.57 9.96
C ARG A 102 2.67 -9.05 9.68
N PHE A 103 3.88 -9.52 9.93
CA PHE A 103 4.15 -10.96 9.83
C PHE A 103 5.15 -11.41 10.88
N GLN A 104 4.80 -12.50 11.57
CA GLN A 104 5.70 -13.22 12.45
C GLN A 104 6.47 -14.21 11.59
N PRO A 105 7.82 -14.16 11.55
CA PRO A 105 8.59 -15.10 10.76
C PRO A 105 8.25 -16.55 11.15
N PRO A 106 8.34 -17.51 10.21
CA PRO A 106 8.10 -18.92 10.52
C PRO A 106 9.00 -19.37 11.66
N ASN A 107 8.49 -20.24 12.52
CA ASN A 107 9.26 -20.84 13.61
C ASN A 107 10.18 -21.94 13.08
N ASP A 108 11.11 -21.60 12.19
CA ASP A 108 12.13 -22.48 11.65
C ASP A 108 13.51 -22.05 12.18
N PRO A 109 14.26 -22.92 12.89
CA PRO A 109 15.59 -22.59 13.42
C PRO A 109 16.59 -22.13 12.35
N LEU A 110 16.39 -22.53 11.09
CA LEU A 110 17.23 -22.16 9.96
C LEU A 110 16.72 -20.92 9.22
N PHE A 111 15.63 -20.29 9.67
CA PHE A 111 15.03 -19.13 9.00
C PHE A 111 16.04 -18.00 8.75
N LYS A 112 16.98 -17.77 9.67
CA LYS A 112 18.06 -16.78 9.51
C LYS A 112 18.93 -17.04 8.27
N ARG A 113 19.04 -18.29 7.80
CA ARG A 113 19.80 -18.68 6.61
C ARG A 113 18.99 -18.63 5.31
N MET A 114 17.67 -18.48 5.39
CA MET A 114 16.77 -18.44 4.23
C MET A 114 16.70 -17.04 3.62
N TRP A 115 17.78 -16.64 2.96
CA TRP A 115 18.02 -15.30 2.42
C TRP A 115 16.86 -14.70 1.61
N TYR A 116 16.17 -15.54 0.84
CA TYR A 116 15.04 -15.16 -0.01
C TYR A 116 13.77 -14.75 0.77
N MET A 117 13.67 -15.01 2.08
CA MET A 117 12.42 -14.85 2.83
C MET A 117 12.10 -13.41 3.23
N LEU A 118 13.04 -12.68 3.85
CA LEU A 118 12.84 -11.29 4.32
C LEU A 118 13.61 -10.25 3.51
N ASN A 119 14.62 -10.67 2.75
CA ASN A 119 15.49 -9.78 1.97
C ASN A 119 16.08 -8.62 2.79
N THR A 120 16.49 -8.91 4.02
CA THR A 120 17.12 -7.93 4.92
C THR A 120 18.65 -8.01 4.92
N GLY A 121 19.24 -8.76 3.98
CA GLY A 121 20.68 -9.06 3.99
C GLY A 121 21.10 -10.10 5.04
N GLN A 122 20.15 -10.93 5.48
CA GLN A 122 20.32 -11.93 6.55
C GLN A 122 21.44 -12.97 6.32
N SER A 123 21.91 -13.11 5.09
CA SER A 123 22.99 -14.02 4.67
C SER A 123 24.24 -13.28 4.18
N SER A 124 24.52 -12.08 4.69
CA SER A 124 25.65 -11.21 4.31
C SER A 124 25.58 -10.53 2.93
N GLY A 125 24.46 -10.66 2.21
CA GLY A 125 24.18 -9.91 0.99
C GLY A 125 23.56 -8.52 1.26
N PRO A 126 23.51 -7.61 0.26
CA PRO A 126 22.81 -6.34 0.38
C PRO A 126 21.29 -6.54 0.57
N ALA A 127 20.68 -5.78 1.49
CA ALA A 127 19.23 -5.77 1.64
C ALA A 127 18.53 -5.22 0.37
N GLY A 128 17.38 -5.78 0.01
CA GLY A 128 16.59 -5.34 -1.14
C GLY A 128 16.92 -6.05 -2.46
N VAL A 129 17.90 -6.96 -2.49
CA VAL A 129 18.33 -7.68 -3.72
C VAL A 129 17.65 -9.04 -3.88
N ASP A 130 17.30 -9.69 -2.78
CA ASP A 130 16.68 -11.02 -2.77
C ASP A 130 15.16 -10.99 -3.03
N ILE A 131 14.50 -12.15 -3.07
CA ILE A 131 13.09 -12.27 -3.52
C ILE A 131 12.08 -11.58 -2.60
N ASP A 132 12.33 -11.55 -1.28
CA ASP A 132 11.37 -11.08 -0.26
C ASP A 132 10.02 -11.83 -0.35
N VAL A 133 10.03 -13.15 -0.10
CA VAL A 133 8.84 -14.02 -0.26
C VAL A 133 7.72 -13.72 0.75
N LEU A 134 8.06 -13.25 1.95
CA LEU A 134 7.09 -13.17 3.05
C LEU A 134 5.90 -12.23 2.84
N PRO A 135 6.04 -11.04 2.21
CA PRO A 135 4.90 -10.21 1.83
C PRO A 135 3.87 -10.90 0.93
N VAL A 136 4.27 -11.88 0.12
CA VAL A 136 3.34 -12.64 -0.73
C VAL A 136 2.61 -13.70 0.09
N TRP A 137 3.34 -14.42 0.95
CA TRP A 137 2.74 -15.41 1.84
C TRP A 137 1.77 -14.80 2.85
N SER A 138 2.03 -13.58 3.34
CA SER A 138 1.12 -12.88 4.24
C SER A 138 -0.21 -12.49 3.58
N GLN A 139 -0.28 -12.49 2.25
CA GLN A 139 -1.52 -12.32 1.47
C GLN A 139 -2.28 -13.64 1.27
N GLY A 140 -1.82 -14.75 1.87
CA GLY A 140 -2.41 -16.08 1.71
C GLY A 140 -2.03 -16.78 0.41
N ILE A 141 -1.17 -16.15 -0.40
CA ILE A 141 -0.66 -16.72 -1.65
C ILE A 141 0.44 -17.72 -1.28
N THR A 142 0.04 -18.98 -1.18
CA THR A 142 0.87 -20.09 -0.68
C THR A 142 1.17 -21.13 -1.74
N GLY A 143 0.64 -21.00 -2.96
CA GLY A 143 0.70 -22.03 -4.01
C GLY A 143 -0.22 -23.22 -3.80
N LYS A 144 -1.14 -23.17 -2.82
CA LYS A 144 -2.18 -24.20 -2.65
C LYS A 144 -3.01 -24.33 -3.94
N GLY A 145 -3.08 -25.55 -4.49
CA GLY A 145 -3.81 -25.85 -5.73
C GLY A 145 -3.01 -25.66 -7.01
N ILE A 146 -1.73 -25.24 -6.92
CA ILE A 146 -0.81 -25.18 -8.06
C ILE A 146 -0.03 -26.49 -8.14
N ILE A 147 0.03 -27.08 -9.34
CA ILE A 147 0.86 -28.25 -9.64
C ILE A 147 2.21 -27.77 -10.14
N ILE A 148 3.29 -28.17 -9.48
CA ILE A 148 4.66 -27.86 -9.87
C ILE A 148 5.31 -29.17 -10.34
N SER A 149 5.80 -29.17 -11.58
CA SER A 149 6.63 -30.28 -12.09
C SER A 149 8.10 -29.92 -11.88
N VAL A 150 8.82 -30.76 -11.14
CA VAL A 150 10.27 -30.63 -10.95
C VAL A 150 10.93 -31.77 -11.70
N LEU A 151 11.71 -31.44 -12.72
CA LEU A 151 12.54 -32.39 -13.47
C LEU A 151 13.97 -32.24 -12.96
N ASP A 152 14.38 -33.17 -12.10
CA ASP A 152 15.70 -33.19 -11.46
C ASP A 152 16.42 -34.53 -11.75
N ASP A 153 17.72 -34.60 -11.49
CA ASP A 153 18.57 -35.76 -11.78
C ASP A 153 18.28 -37.02 -10.93
N GLY A 154 17.30 -36.92 -10.03
CA GLY A 154 16.62 -38.05 -9.42
C GLY A 154 17.36 -38.69 -8.24
N LYS A 155 18.18 -37.94 -7.49
CA LYS A 155 18.84 -38.47 -6.28
C LYS A 155 18.20 -37.90 -5.00
N PHE A 156 17.63 -38.83 -4.20
CA PHE A 156 16.97 -38.68 -2.89
C PHE A 156 15.47 -38.34 -2.86
N HIS A 157 14.67 -39.38 -2.60
CA HIS A 157 13.32 -39.27 -2.05
C HIS A 157 13.39 -39.29 -0.51
N SER A 158 13.21 -38.14 0.14
CA SER A 158 12.57 -37.97 1.45
C SER A 158 12.49 -36.47 1.76
N ILE A 159 11.28 -35.91 1.65
CA ILE A 159 10.92 -34.50 1.88
C ILE A 159 11.47 -33.56 0.80
N VAL A 160 10.74 -33.46 -0.32
CA VAL A 160 10.82 -32.27 -1.16
C VAL A 160 10.13 -31.14 -0.38
N LYS A 161 10.89 -30.34 0.38
CA LYS A 161 10.43 -28.99 0.74
C LYS A 161 10.43 -28.20 -0.57
N VAL A 162 9.34 -28.30 -1.32
CA VAL A 162 9.12 -27.44 -2.49
C VAL A 162 9.03 -26.03 -1.95
N LEU A 163 10.08 -25.26 -2.17
CA LEU A 163 10.10 -23.87 -1.84
C LEU A 163 9.26 -23.16 -2.90
N ILE A 164 8.02 -22.81 -2.53
CA ILE A 164 7.11 -22.09 -3.40
C ILE A 164 7.63 -20.67 -3.52
N ILE A 165 8.46 -20.44 -4.53
CA ILE A 165 8.81 -19.11 -5.01
C ILE A 165 7.64 -18.66 -5.89
N PRO A 166 6.86 -17.64 -5.50
CA PRO A 166 5.87 -17.06 -6.39
C PRO A 166 6.61 -16.48 -7.60
N ILE A 167 6.37 -17.07 -8.77
CA ILE A 167 6.74 -16.48 -10.06
C ILE A 167 5.89 -15.22 -10.20
N LEU A 168 6.53 -14.05 -10.13
CA LEU A 168 5.93 -12.77 -10.50
C LEU A 168 5.63 -12.81 -12.01
N ILE A 169 4.36 -12.70 -12.37
CA ILE A 169 3.90 -12.24 -13.68
C ILE A 169 3.53 -10.77 -13.51
#